data_AF-A0A061IUG5-F1
#
_entry.id   AF-A0A061IUG5-F1
#
_cell.length_a   1.000
_cell.length_b   1.000
_cell.length_c   1.000
_cell.angle_alpha   90.00
_cell.angle_beta   90.00
_cell.angle_gamma   90.00
#
_symmetry.space_group_name_H-M   'P 1'
#
loop_
_entity.id
_entity.type
_entity.pdbx_description
1 polymer ?
#
loop_
_entity_poly.entity_id
_entity_poly.type
_entity_poly.pdbx_seq_one_letter_code
_entity_poly.pdbx_strand_id
1 'polypeptide(L)'
;MHFSPPPGLVRRTLRKHRRQLLLCAVVVAMALLTLILVSKGAALQRRLFSPTQSSAWARSATAAPRAVFIVAQTSYSPGWCRMMLSAILSNVSVVSIGLGGKYKHSVRPAWLLDYMDDAGLRDEDVVVMFDGGDTFFTGPLGVKRAVEGFLATTAPSADAFNATAVHQGEATAPLLFESDPACWAPQIDLVVPLGPEDHFSRCFWYYERVWKAANSSPGQRLVRPPPWEYRHLAAGGMVGRVWAFREASKAYANLLARSDKWWCDQSLWALLFVWSVTRDPIVDAGLRIRYGLLSLNYNNLFFSLRVPGLLGPRRCFTFPVGRACGGEHCPSC
;
A
#
# COMPACT_ATOMS: atom_id res chain seq x y z
N MET A 1 -5.96 59.56 62.97
CA MET A 1 -5.74 58.14 63.35
C MET A 1 -5.31 57.38 62.11
N HIS A 2 -4.12 56.79 62.07
CA HIS A 2 -3.69 55.94 60.94
C HIS A 2 -4.00 54.47 61.25
N PHE A 3 -4.82 53.84 60.42
CA PHE A 3 -5.05 52.38 60.46
C PHE A 3 -3.93 51.66 59.70
N SER A 4 -2.99 51.07 60.43
CA SER A 4 -2.03 50.10 59.87
C SER A 4 -2.70 48.72 59.78
N PRO A 5 -2.66 48.04 58.61
CA PRO A 5 -3.25 46.70 58.49
C PRO A 5 -2.44 45.65 59.27
N PRO A 6 -3.08 44.58 59.79
CA PRO A 6 -2.42 43.65 60.70
C PRO A 6 -1.32 42.82 59.99
N PRO A 7 -0.14 42.62 60.63
CA PRO A 7 1.04 42.03 59.99
C PRO A 7 0.88 40.55 59.57
N GLY A 8 -0.20 39.87 60.00
CA GLY A 8 -0.52 38.51 59.59
C GLY A 8 -1.04 38.37 58.14
N LEU A 9 -1.64 39.43 57.57
CA LEU A 9 -2.30 39.34 56.26
C LEU A 9 -1.28 39.23 55.12
N VAL A 10 -0.30 40.14 55.12
CA VAL A 10 0.79 40.24 54.11
C VAL A 10 1.60 38.94 54.04
N ARG A 11 1.86 38.30 55.19
CA ARG A 11 2.63 37.04 55.27
C ARG A 11 1.87 35.84 54.70
N ARG A 12 0.52 35.85 54.74
CA ARG A 12 -0.33 34.82 54.13
C ARG A 12 -0.46 35.00 52.61
N THR A 13 -0.66 36.24 52.11
CA THR A 13 -0.70 36.49 50.65
C THR A 13 0.65 36.21 49.99
N LEU A 14 1.78 36.63 50.58
CA LEU A 14 3.12 36.27 50.07
C LEU A 14 3.36 34.76 50.03
N ARG A 15 2.94 33.99 51.05
CA ARG A 15 3.03 32.52 51.01
C ARG A 15 2.12 31.89 49.94
N LYS A 16 0.92 32.44 49.71
CA LYS A 16 -0.01 31.96 48.67
C LYS A 16 0.54 32.21 47.26
N HIS A 17 1.02 33.43 46.99
CA HIS A 17 1.66 33.76 45.71
C HIS A 17 2.96 32.98 45.49
N ARG A 18 3.81 32.79 46.51
CA ARG A 18 5.02 31.96 46.38
C ARG A 18 4.69 30.50 46.05
N ARG A 19 3.60 29.94 46.61
CA ARG A 19 3.12 28.60 46.22
C ARG A 19 2.57 28.56 44.78
N GLN A 20 1.82 29.56 44.35
CA GLN A 20 1.32 29.65 42.97
C GLN A 20 2.47 29.79 41.96
N LEU A 21 3.48 30.62 42.24
CA LEU A 21 4.67 30.78 41.41
C LEU A 21 5.48 29.48 41.32
N LEU A 22 5.65 28.75 42.43
CA LEU A 22 6.29 27.42 42.42
C LEU A 22 5.50 26.41 41.60
N LEU A 23 4.16 26.38 41.71
CA LEU A 23 3.31 25.52 40.89
C LEU A 23 3.41 25.87 39.39
N CYS A 24 3.36 27.15 39.03
CA CYS A 24 3.57 27.59 37.64
C CYS A 24 4.97 27.19 37.13
N ALA A 25 6.02 27.39 37.92
CA ALA A 25 7.38 26.99 37.55
C ALA A 25 7.51 25.48 37.32
N VAL A 26 6.88 24.64 38.16
CA VAL A 26 6.84 23.18 37.99
C VAL A 26 6.06 22.78 36.74
N VAL A 27 4.89 23.38 36.48
CA VAL A 27 4.09 23.09 35.27
C VAL A 27 4.84 23.50 34.00
N VAL A 28 5.48 24.67 33.98
CA VAL A 28 6.31 25.11 32.86
C VAL A 28 7.54 24.22 32.68
N ALA A 29 8.22 23.82 33.76
CA ALA A 29 9.34 22.89 33.69
C ALA A 29 8.92 21.51 33.14
N MET A 30 7.76 20.99 33.55
CA MET A 30 7.22 19.73 33.02
C MET A 30 6.83 19.85 31.54
N ALA A 31 6.21 20.97 31.14
CA ALA A 31 5.85 21.24 29.74
C ALA A 31 7.09 21.42 28.85
N LEU A 32 8.16 22.03 29.36
CA LEU A 32 9.46 22.11 28.68
C LEU A 32 10.13 20.73 28.61
N LEU A 33 10.06 19.93 29.67
CA LEU A 33 10.63 18.57 29.69
C LEU A 33 9.91 17.66 28.68
N THR A 34 8.59 17.72 28.58
CA THR A 34 7.84 16.98 27.55
C THR A 34 8.14 17.49 26.15
N LEU A 35 8.27 18.81 25.92
CA LEU A 35 8.75 19.35 24.64
C LEU A 35 10.14 18.85 24.28
N ILE A 36 11.06 18.78 25.25
CA ILE A 36 12.43 18.29 25.05
C ILE A 36 12.43 16.78 24.77
N LEU A 37 11.58 16.00 25.43
CA LEU A 37 11.45 14.56 25.17
C LEU A 37 10.81 14.28 23.81
N VAL A 38 9.76 15.01 23.42
CA VAL A 38 9.12 14.90 22.11
C VAL A 38 10.07 15.34 20.99
N SER A 39 10.78 16.46 21.16
CA SER A 39 11.75 16.93 20.16
C SER A 39 12.99 16.03 20.06
N LYS A 40 13.49 15.46 21.17
CA LYS A 40 14.54 14.43 21.13
C LYS A 40 14.05 13.13 20.50
N GLY A 41 12.82 12.71 20.77
CA GLY A 41 12.19 11.57 20.11
C GLY A 41 12.08 11.78 18.59
N ALA A 42 11.58 12.95 18.17
CA ALA A 42 11.50 13.34 16.77
C ALA A 42 12.89 13.47 16.11
N ALA A 43 13.91 13.98 16.81
CA ALA A 43 15.28 14.08 16.32
C ALA A 43 15.98 12.71 16.22
N LEU A 44 15.66 11.78 17.14
CA LEU A 44 16.15 10.41 17.10
C LEU A 44 15.46 9.61 15.99
N GLN A 45 14.14 9.76 15.81
CA GLN A 45 13.43 9.28 14.62
C GLN A 45 14.05 9.85 13.35
N ARG A 46 14.36 11.15 13.30
CA ARG A 46 15.01 11.78 12.14
C ARG A 46 16.46 11.34 11.95
N ARG A 47 17.12 10.68 12.91
CA ARG A 47 18.46 10.07 12.72
C ARG A 47 18.40 8.59 12.37
N LEU A 48 17.41 7.85 12.87
CA LEU A 48 17.22 6.41 12.60
C LEU A 48 16.40 6.14 11.34
N PHE A 49 15.52 7.08 10.96
CA PHE A 49 14.60 7.00 9.83
C PHE A 49 14.60 8.26 8.96
N SER A 50 15.64 9.11 9.03
CA SER A 50 15.98 9.79 7.77
C SER A 50 16.27 8.68 6.78
N PRO A 51 15.78 8.77 5.53
CA PRO A 51 16.51 8.13 4.44
C PRO A 51 17.97 8.55 4.65
N THR A 52 18.92 7.62 4.58
CA THR A 52 20.24 8.07 4.17
C THR A 52 20.00 8.93 2.94
N GLN A 53 20.38 10.22 3.02
CA GLN A 53 20.60 11.00 1.81
C GLN A 53 21.78 10.32 1.13
N SER A 54 21.47 9.22 0.42
CA SER A 54 21.99 8.96 -0.91
C SER A 54 21.88 10.30 -1.59
N SER A 55 23.00 11.01 -1.58
CA SER A 55 23.13 12.35 -2.11
C SER A 55 22.58 12.32 -3.53
N ALA A 56 22.01 13.45 -3.97
CA ALA A 56 21.44 13.61 -5.30
C ALA A 56 22.52 13.62 -6.42
N TRP A 57 23.46 12.68 -6.37
CA TRP A 57 24.13 12.15 -7.54
C TRP A 57 23.04 11.56 -8.41
N ALA A 58 22.73 12.24 -9.51
CA ALA A 58 21.95 11.66 -10.59
C ALA A 58 22.58 10.30 -10.94
N ARG A 59 21.88 9.20 -10.64
CA ARG A 59 22.37 7.86 -11.00
C ARG A 59 22.58 7.82 -12.50
N SER A 60 23.70 7.23 -12.94
CA SER A 60 23.93 7.01 -14.36
C SER A 60 22.71 6.33 -15.00
N ALA A 61 22.28 6.82 -16.16
CA ALA A 61 21.22 6.19 -16.94
C ALA A 61 21.52 4.72 -17.27
N THR A 62 22.81 4.35 -17.30
CA THR A 62 23.27 2.97 -17.52
C THR A 62 23.23 2.08 -16.26
N ALA A 63 22.87 2.60 -15.09
CA ALA A 63 22.80 1.81 -13.87
C ALA A 63 21.62 0.83 -13.91
N ALA A 64 21.85 -0.42 -13.51
CA ALA A 64 20.83 -1.47 -13.47
C ALA A 64 19.57 -1.01 -12.69
N PRO A 65 18.35 -1.42 -13.12
CA PRO A 65 17.12 -1.11 -12.40
C PRO A 65 17.20 -1.52 -10.92
N ARG A 66 16.71 -0.66 -10.02
CA ARG A 66 16.55 -1.01 -8.60
C ARG A 66 15.13 -1.51 -8.32
N ALA A 67 14.98 -2.37 -7.32
CA ALA A 67 13.69 -2.67 -6.71
C ALA A 67 13.56 -1.96 -5.36
N VAL A 68 12.41 -1.35 -5.09
CA VAL A 68 12.09 -0.66 -3.84
C VAL A 68 10.86 -1.28 -3.22
N PHE A 69 10.95 -1.62 -1.93
CA PHE A 69 9.85 -2.22 -1.16
C PHE A 69 9.19 -1.13 -0.32
N ILE A 70 7.87 -1.00 -0.43
CA ILE A 70 7.12 0.14 0.09
C ILE A 70 5.91 -0.36 0.89
N VAL A 71 5.73 0.19 2.09
CA VAL A 71 4.56 -0.05 2.93
C VAL A 71 3.78 1.24 3.14
N ALA A 72 2.47 1.23 2.89
CA ALA A 72 1.59 2.31 3.31
C ALA A 72 1.15 2.07 4.76
N GLN A 73 1.59 2.94 5.67
CA GLN A 73 1.26 2.84 7.10
C GLN A 73 1.26 4.22 7.74
N THR A 74 0.15 4.62 8.37
CA THR A 74 0.02 5.94 8.99
C THR A 74 0.53 6.02 10.43
N SER A 75 0.63 4.89 11.13
CA SER A 75 1.10 4.79 12.51
C SER A 75 1.83 3.47 12.78
N TYR A 76 2.78 3.47 13.71
CA TYR A 76 3.43 2.22 14.13
C TYR A 76 2.43 1.30 14.82
N SER A 77 2.38 0.04 14.38
CA SER A 77 1.48 -1.00 14.90
C SER A 77 2.26 -2.29 15.17
N PRO A 78 1.76 -3.21 16.02
CA PRO A 78 2.41 -4.51 16.24
C PRO A 78 2.62 -5.30 14.93
N GLY A 79 1.66 -5.20 13.99
CA GLY A 79 1.75 -5.75 12.65
C GLY A 79 2.91 -5.17 11.84
N TRP A 80 2.99 -3.83 11.77
CA TRP A 80 4.09 -3.14 11.09
C TRP A 80 5.45 -3.45 11.71
N CYS A 81 5.54 -3.54 13.05
CA CYS A 81 6.78 -3.94 13.74
C CYS A 81 7.20 -5.37 13.36
N ARG A 82 6.25 -6.31 13.27
CA ARG A 82 6.50 -7.68 12.80
C ARG A 82 6.97 -7.69 11.34
N MET A 83 6.33 -6.91 10.47
CA MET A 83 6.73 -6.75 9.07
C MET A 83 8.16 -6.22 8.99
N MET A 84 8.50 -5.11 9.67
CA MET A 84 9.86 -4.54 9.65
C MET A 84 10.92 -5.51 10.19
N LEU A 85 10.65 -6.20 11.30
CA LEU A 85 11.57 -7.23 11.82
C LEU A 85 11.81 -8.34 10.78
N SER A 86 10.73 -8.81 10.14
CA SER A 86 10.81 -9.85 9.12
C SER A 86 11.55 -9.40 7.86
N ALA A 87 11.44 -8.11 7.49
CA ALA A 87 12.18 -7.50 6.38
C ALA A 87 13.68 -7.46 6.67
N ILE A 88 14.07 -7.03 7.89
CA ILE A 88 15.46 -7.05 8.37
C ILE A 88 16.04 -8.46 8.31
N LEU A 89 15.31 -9.46 8.84
CA LEU A 89 15.72 -10.87 8.78
C LEU A 89 15.77 -11.43 7.35
N SER A 90 15.05 -10.81 6.41
CA SER A 90 15.06 -11.14 4.98
C SER A 90 16.05 -10.30 4.17
N ASN A 91 16.87 -9.46 4.80
CA ASN A 91 17.76 -8.50 4.14
C ASN A 91 17.05 -7.60 3.10
N VAL A 92 15.81 -7.18 3.41
CA VAL A 92 15.01 -6.27 2.58
C VAL A 92 14.92 -4.91 3.26
N SER A 93 15.29 -3.85 2.53
CA SER A 93 15.03 -2.48 2.95
C SER A 93 13.62 -2.07 2.55
N VAL A 94 12.81 -1.64 3.52
CA VAL A 94 11.40 -1.23 3.33
C VAL A 94 11.24 0.24 3.69
N VAL A 95 10.58 0.98 2.79
CA VAL A 95 10.21 2.39 2.99
C VAL A 95 8.78 2.48 3.47
N SER A 96 8.52 3.23 4.55
CA SER A 96 7.16 3.51 5.03
C SER A 96 6.66 4.86 4.51
N ILE A 97 5.52 4.87 3.83
CA ILE A 97 4.84 6.06 3.30
C ILE A 97 3.53 6.31 4.04
N GLY A 98 3.09 7.58 4.08
CA GLY A 98 1.83 7.99 4.72
C GLY A 98 1.87 8.20 6.25
N LEU A 99 3.04 8.07 6.90
CA LEU A 99 3.19 8.26 8.35
C LEU A 99 2.63 9.62 8.82
N GLY A 100 1.75 9.60 9.84
CA GLY A 100 1.05 10.78 10.36
C GLY A 100 -0.14 11.27 9.51
N GLY A 101 -0.38 10.67 8.34
CA GLY A 101 -1.49 11.00 7.45
C GLY A 101 -2.85 10.46 7.93
N LYS A 102 -3.94 11.02 7.38
CA LYS A 102 -5.29 10.47 7.56
C LYS A 102 -5.48 9.29 6.61
N TYR A 103 -5.74 8.10 7.14
CA TYR A 103 -5.82 6.88 6.35
C TYR A 103 -7.19 6.70 5.66
N LYS A 104 -7.14 6.29 4.39
CA LYS A 104 -8.15 5.53 3.65
C LYS A 104 -7.39 4.61 2.70
N HIS A 105 -7.90 3.43 2.36
CA HIS A 105 -7.20 2.60 1.35
C HIS A 105 -7.15 3.33 -0.01
N SER A 106 -8.21 4.08 -0.35
CA SER A 106 -8.31 4.84 -1.60
C SER A 106 -7.18 5.86 -1.86
N VAL A 107 -6.42 6.31 -0.85
CA VAL A 107 -5.29 7.25 -1.04
C VAL A 107 -3.93 6.56 -1.22
N ARG A 108 -3.83 5.23 -1.03
CA ARG A 108 -2.56 4.49 -1.11
C ARG A 108 -1.80 4.70 -2.43
N PRO A 109 -2.44 4.66 -3.62
CA PRO A 109 -1.72 4.90 -4.88
C PRO A 109 -1.19 6.33 -5.06
N ALA A 110 -1.81 7.33 -4.43
CA ALA A 110 -1.33 8.72 -4.49
C ALA A 110 -0.01 8.87 -3.73
N TRP A 111 0.05 8.40 -2.47
CA TRP A 111 1.28 8.40 -1.68
C TRP A 111 2.41 7.58 -2.32
N LEU A 112 2.05 6.54 -3.09
CA LEU A 112 3.04 5.79 -3.86
C LEU A 112 3.64 6.65 -4.99
N LEU A 113 2.80 7.34 -5.77
CA LEU A 113 3.27 8.24 -6.83
C LEU A 113 4.13 9.38 -6.27
N ASP A 114 3.67 10.04 -5.20
CA ASP A 114 4.43 11.10 -4.52
C ASP A 114 5.85 10.60 -4.15
N TYR A 115 5.94 9.42 -3.54
CA TYR A 115 7.23 8.80 -3.22
C TYR A 115 8.06 8.45 -4.45
N MET A 116 7.44 7.94 -5.53
CA MET A 116 8.15 7.57 -6.77
C MET A 116 8.85 8.79 -7.39
N ASP A 117 8.20 9.94 -7.34
CA ASP A 117 8.73 11.20 -7.88
C ASP A 117 9.77 11.81 -6.92
N ASP A 118 9.47 11.91 -5.62
CA ASP A 118 10.41 12.40 -4.58
C ASP A 118 11.72 11.60 -4.51
N ALA A 119 11.65 10.26 -4.67
CA ALA A 119 12.81 9.38 -4.63
C ALA A 119 13.56 9.28 -5.97
N GLY A 120 13.11 10.02 -7.00
CA GLY A 120 13.68 9.98 -8.35
C GLY A 120 13.69 8.57 -8.92
N LEU A 121 12.59 7.81 -8.81
CA LEU A 121 12.50 6.49 -9.40
C LEU A 121 12.38 6.63 -10.93
N ARG A 122 13.23 5.88 -11.65
CA ARG A 122 13.23 5.84 -13.11
C ARG A 122 12.15 4.87 -13.59
N ASP A 123 11.66 5.08 -14.81
CA ASP A 123 10.58 4.30 -15.41
C ASP A 123 10.83 2.78 -15.40
N GLU A 124 12.08 2.37 -15.58
CA GLU A 124 12.53 0.98 -15.55
C GLU A 124 12.72 0.37 -14.15
N ASP A 125 12.80 1.20 -13.09
CA ASP A 125 12.89 0.71 -11.71
C ASP A 125 11.58 -0.02 -11.30
N VAL A 126 11.68 -0.88 -10.29
CA VAL A 126 10.56 -1.72 -9.79
C VAL A 126 10.11 -1.24 -8.42
N VAL A 127 8.81 -1.14 -8.23
CA VAL A 127 8.15 -0.95 -6.94
C VAL A 127 7.47 -2.24 -6.53
N VAL A 128 7.63 -2.66 -5.27
CA VAL A 128 6.81 -3.68 -4.60
C VAL A 128 6.12 -2.99 -3.43
N MET A 129 4.82 -2.72 -3.56
CA MET A 129 4.00 -2.09 -2.52
C MET A 129 3.09 -3.13 -1.84
N PHE A 130 2.93 -3.01 -0.51
CA PHE A 130 2.13 -3.95 0.29
C PHE A 130 1.61 -3.32 1.59
N ASP A 131 0.61 -3.96 2.22
CA ASP A 131 0.01 -3.50 3.48
C ASP A 131 0.93 -3.65 4.70
N GLY A 132 0.76 -2.82 5.73
CA GLY A 132 1.66 -2.83 6.89
C GLY A 132 1.24 -3.72 8.06
N GLY A 133 -0.06 -3.92 8.28
CA GLY A 133 -0.59 -4.58 9.48
C GLY A 133 -0.53 -6.11 9.46
N ASP A 134 -0.64 -6.71 8.28
CA ASP A 134 -0.94 -8.13 8.08
C ASP A 134 0.03 -8.85 7.11
N THR A 135 1.01 -8.13 6.55
CA THR A 135 2.12 -8.72 5.78
C THR A 135 3.26 -9.20 6.68
N PHE A 136 4.12 -10.06 6.12
CA PHE A 136 5.49 -10.28 6.60
C PHE A 136 6.38 -10.90 5.50
N PHE A 137 7.67 -10.59 5.58
CA PHE A 137 8.74 -11.27 4.86
C PHE A 137 9.22 -12.50 5.63
N THR A 138 10.05 -13.31 4.98
CA THR A 138 10.20 -14.74 5.34
C THR A 138 11.47 -15.38 4.79
N GLY A 139 12.30 -14.65 4.06
CA GLY A 139 13.53 -15.16 3.47
C GLY A 139 14.07 -14.32 2.31
N PRO A 140 15.39 -14.06 2.27
CA PRO A 140 16.02 -13.24 1.23
C PRO A 140 15.96 -13.86 -0.17
N LEU A 141 16.10 -15.19 -0.26
CA LEU A 141 16.26 -15.91 -1.54
C LEU A 141 15.03 -15.81 -2.45
N GLY A 142 13.83 -15.86 -1.87
CA GLY A 142 12.58 -15.75 -2.62
C GLY A 142 12.39 -14.35 -3.20
N VAL A 143 12.61 -13.32 -2.37
CA VAL A 143 12.48 -11.91 -2.76
C VAL A 143 13.41 -11.57 -3.92
N LYS A 144 14.69 -11.97 -3.83
CA LYS A 144 15.66 -11.75 -4.91
C LYS A 144 15.21 -12.41 -6.23
N ARG A 145 14.85 -13.69 -6.20
CA ARG A 145 14.41 -14.44 -7.39
C ARG A 145 13.14 -13.87 -8.02
N ALA A 146 12.18 -13.43 -7.21
CA ALA A 146 10.94 -12.81 -7.69
C ALA A 146 11.24 -11.51 -8.45
N VAL A 147 12.09 -10.63 -7.87
CA VAL A 147 12.54 -9.39 -8.52
C VAL A 147 13.32 -9.67 -9.80
N GLU A 148 14.30 -10.58 -9.78
CA GLU A 148 15.10 -10.93 -10.97
C GLU A 148 14.23 -11.51 -12.10
N GLY A 149 13.29 -12.42 -11.77
CA GLY A 149 12.34 -12.96 -12.73
C GLY A 149 11.43 -11.89 -13.33
N PHE A 150 10.87 -11.00 -12.49
CA PHE A 150 10.04 -9.89 -12.96
C PHE A 150 10.82 -8.91 -13.84
N LEU A 151 12.06 -8.59 -13.48
CA LEU A 151 12.94 -7.73 -14.27
C LEU A 151 13.25 -8.34 -15.65
N ALA A 152 13.40 -9.66 -15.74
CA ALA A 152 13.70 -10.38 -16.97
C ALA A 152 12.50 -10.55 -17.91
N THR A 153 11.26 -10.57 -17.38
CA THR A 153 10.05 -10.89 -18.16
C THR A 153 9.11 -9.72 -18.39
N THR A 154 9.34 -8.54 -17.80
CA THR A 154 8.51 -7.34 -18.00
C THR A 154 9.21 -6.28 -18.84
N ALA A 155 8.43 -5.55 -19.66
CA ALA A 155 8.95 -4.48 -20.49
C ALA A 155 9.58 -3.34 -19.66
N PRO A 156 10.80 -2.87 -20.01
CA PRO A 156 11.50 -1.84 -19.25
C PRO A 156 10.90 -0.44 -19.41
N SER A 157 10.14 -0.18 -20.48
CA SER A 157 9.50 1.11 -20.78
C SER A 157 8.12 0.92 -21.40
N ALA A 158 7.34 2.00 -21.47
CA ALA A 158 6.02 2.05 -22.09
C ALA A 158 6.03 1.76 -23.60
N ASP A 159 7.14 2.05 -24.29
CA ASP A 159 7.35 1.84 -25.73
C ASP A 159 7.79 0.40 -26.04
N ALA A 160 8.57 -0.21 -25.13
CA ALA A 160 8.98 -1.61 -25.22
C ALA A 160 7.84 -2.59 -24.82
N PHE A 161 6.68 -2.08 -24.41
CA PHE A 161 5.55 -2.88 -23.95
C PHE A 161 4.80 -3.54 -25.11
N ASN A 162 4.92 -4.87 -25.21
CA ASN A 162 4.20 -5.68 -26.17
C ASN A 162 3.01 -6.40 -25.50
N ALA A 163 1.81 -5.84 -25.68
CA ALA A 163 0.56 -6.43 -25.19
C ALA A 163 0.29 -7.85 -25.72
N THR A 164 0.75 -8.18 -26.93
CA THR A 164 0.58 -9.51 -27.55
C THR A 164 1.49 -10.55 -26.88
N ALA A 165 2.73 -10.20 -26.54
CA ALA A 165 3.62 -11.08 -25.79
C ALA A 165 3.04 -11.40 -24.39
N VAL A 166 2.44 -10.41 -23.70
CA VAL A 166 1.72 -10.66 -22.44
C VAL A 166 0.46 -11.49 -22.66
N HIS A 167 -0.29 -11.24 -23.74
CA HIS A 167 -1.45 -12.02 -24.13
C HIS A 167 -1.12 -13.52 -24.26
N GLN A 168 -0.01 -13.83 -24.92
CA GLN A 168 0.45 -15.20 -25.20
C GLN A 168 1.18 -15.84 -23.99
N GLY A 169 1.53 -15.05 -22.98
CA GLY A 169 2.28 -15.50 -21.80
C GLY A 169 3.80 -15.59 -22.01
N GLU A 170 4.30 -15.00 -23.10
CA GLU A 170 5.73 -14.86 -23.41
C GLU A 170 6.39 -13.75 -22.57
N ALA A 171 5.60 -12.74 -22.19
CA ALA A 171 5.99 -11.67 -21.29
C ALA A 171 5.06 -11.61 -20.06
N THR A 172 5.58 -11.08 -18.96
CA THR A 172 4.81 -10.78 -17.74
C THR A 172 4.22 -9.37 -17.85
N ALA A 173 3.00 -9.18 -17.34
CA ALA A 173 2.41 -7.84 -17.26
C ALA A 173 3.29 -6.92 -16.37
N PRO A 174 3.59 -5.70 -16.80
CA PRO A 174 4.49 -4.78 -16.09
C PRO A 174 3.88 -4.20 -14.80
N LEU A 175 2.62 -4.50 -14.50
CA LEU A 175 1.96 -4.28 -13.21
C LEU A 175 1.17 -5.54 -12.81
N LEU A 176 1.54 -6.16 -11.70
CA LEU A 176 0.86 -7.31 -11.11
C LEU A 176 0.26 -6.92 -9.76
N PHE A 177 -1.03 -7.18 -9.60
CA PHE A 177 -1.68 -7.17 -8.30
C PHE A 177 -1.63 -8.56 -7.66
N GLU A 178 -1.90 -8.65 -6.38
CA GLU A 178 -2.18 -9.92 -5.74
C GLU A 178 -3.44 -10.58 -6.32
N SER A 179 -3.46 -11.92 -6.29
CA SER A 179 -4.63 -12.74 -6.60
C SER A 179 -5.22 -13.36 -5.33
N ASP A 180 -6.54 -13.27 -5.13
CA ASP A 180 -7.29 -13.82 -3.99
C ASP A 180 -8.43 -14.75 -4.47
N PRO A 181 -8.75 -15.86 -3.76
CA PRO A 181 -9.95 -16.67 -4.02
C PRO A 181 -11.27 -15.90 -3.86
N ALA A 182 -11.33 -14.96 -2.91
CA ALA A 182 -12.52 -14.17 -2.61
C ALA A 182 -12.57 -12.90 -3.46
N CYS A 183 -13.69 -12.68 -4.13
CA CYS A 183 -13.95 -11.43 -4.83
C CYS A 183 -14.46 -10.37 -3.83
N TRP A 184 -13.58 -9.49 -3.36
CA TRP A 184 -13.93 -8.40 -2.44
C TRP A 184 -13.76 -7.04 -3.13
N ALA A 185 -14.86 -6.45 -3.56
CA ALA A 185 -14.87 -5.13 -4.18
C ALA A 185 -16.16 -4.38 -3.76
N PRO A 186 -16.27 -4.01 -2.47
CA PRO A 186 -17.52 -3.57 -1.84
C PRO A 186 -18.12 -2.28 -2.39
N GLN A 187 -17.43 -1.57 -3.28
CA GLN A 187 -17.88 -0.30 -3.85
C GLN A 187 -18.08 -0.33 -5.38
N ILE A 188 -18.19 -1.51 -6.00
CA ILE A 188 -18.49 -1.64 -7.45
C ILE A 188 -19.83 -1.00 -7.81
N ASP A 189 -20.79 -1.01 -6.89
CA ASP A 189 -22.13 -0.42 -7.02
C ASP A 189 -22.12 1.09 -7.33
N LEU A 190 -21.10 1.82 -6.90
CA LEU A 190 -20.91 3.26 -7.22
C LEU A 190 -20.76 3.55 -8.71
N VAL A 191 -20.42 2.53 -9.53
CA VAL A 191 -20.24 2.64 -10.98
C VAL A 191 -21.13 1.66 -11.74
N VAL A 192 -21.40 0.50 -11.16
CA VAL A 192 -22.20 -0.58 -11.74
C VAL A 192 -23.41 -0.81 -10.82
N PRO A 193 -24.46 0.02 -10.90
CA PRO A 193 -25.60 -0.02 -9.97
C PRO A 193 -26.46 -1.27 -10.14
N LEU A 194 -26.44 -1.89 -11.32
CA LEU A 194 -27.12 -3.16 -11.60
C LEU A 194 -26.31 -4.36 -11.12
N GLY A 195 -26.98 -5.39 -10.60
CA GLY A 195 -26.39 -6.65 -10.15
C GLY A 195 -26.97 -7.13 -8.81
N PRO A 196 -26.45 -8.23 -8.24
CA PRO A 196 -26.82 -8.71 -6.91
C PRO A 196 -26.67 -7.65 -5.82
N GLU A 197 -27.52 -7.65 -4.79
CA GLU A 197 -27.42 -6.68 -3.69
C GLU A 197 -26.20 -6.93 -2.80
N ASP A 198 -25.89 -8.19 -2.50
CA ASP A 198 -24.69 -8.58 -1.76
C ASP A 198 -23.40 -8.26 -2.55
N HIS A 199 -22.41 -7.71 -1.86
CA HIS A 199 -21.18 -7.20 -2.46
C HIS A 199 -20.23 -8.31 -2.94
N PHE A 200 -20.16 -9.46 -2.24
CA PHE A 200 -19.39 -10.61 -2.73
C PHE A 200 -20.03 -11.12 -4.03
N SER A 201 -21.33 -11.39 -4.00
CA SER A 201 -22.13 -11.87 -5.12
C SER A 201 -22.04 -10.93 -6.33
N ARG A 202 -22.11 -9.61 -6.10
CA ARG A 202 -21.91 -8.58 -7.13
C ARG A 202 -20.50 -8.60 -7.70
N CYS A 203 -19.47 -8.75 -6.88
CA CYS A 203 -18.08 -8.83 -7.34
C CYS A 203 -17.88 -10.06 -8.24
N PHE A 204 -18.30 -11.25 -7.80
CA PHE A 204 -18.22 -12.47 -8.62
C PHE A 204 -18.99 -12.33 -9.94
N TRP A 205 -20.25 -11.87 -9.89
CA TRP A 205 -21.08 -11.61 -11.08
C TRP A 205 -20.42 -10.63 -12.05
N TYR A 206 -19.75 -9.60 -11.55
CA TYR A 206 -19.06 -8.62 -12.39
C TYR A 206 -17.80 -9.21 -13.04
N TYR A 207 -17.07 -10.07 -12.33
CA TYR A 207 -15.89 -10.78 -12.84
C TYR A 207 -16.21 -11.81 -13.94
N GLU A 208 -17.44 -12.30 -14.07
CA GLU A 208 -17.84 -13.15 -15.21
C GLU A 208 -17.56 -12.51 -16.58
N ARG A 209 -17.52 -11.17 -16.63
CA ARG A 209 -17.10 -10.43 -17.84
C ARG A 209 -15.66 -10.74 -18.24
N VAL A 210 -14.76 -10.91 -17.27
CA VAL A 210 -13.34 -11.26 -17.47
C VAL A 210 -13.24 -12.68 -18.04
N TRP A 211 -14.00 -13.63 -17.49
CA TRP A 211 -13.99 -15.03 -17.93
C TRP A 211 -14.60 -15.18 -19.32
N LYS A 212 -15.70 -14.46 -19.61
CA LYS A 212 -16.28 -14.40 -20.96
C LYS A 212 -15.29 -13.83 -21.98
N ALA A 213 -14.61 -12.73 -21.66
CA ALA A 213 -13.59 -12.13 -22.52
C ALA A 213 -12.40 -13.09 -22.75
N ALA A 214 -11.88 -13.70 -21.69
CA ALA A 214 -10.78 -14.66 -21.74
C ALA A 214 -11.12 -15.90 -22.59
N ASN A 215 -12.29 -16.50 -22.36
CA ASN A 215 -12.74 -17.68 -23.11
C ASN A 215 -13.02 -17.36 -24.59
N SER A 216 -13.33 -16.11 -24.92
CA SER A 216 -13.51 -15.65 -26.31
C SER A 216 -12.19 -15.36 -27.06
N SER A 217 -11.04 -15.42 -26.38
CA SER A 217 -9.73 -15.10 -26.95
C SER A 217 -8.79 -16.32 -26.91
N PRO A 218 -8.69 -17.09 -28.01
CA PRO A 218 -7.89 -18.31 -28.06
C PRO A 218 -6.43 -18.10 -27.64
N GLY A 219 -5.91 -19.03 -26.83
CA GLY A 219 -4.51 -19.03 -26.42
C GLY A 219 -4.13 -18.04 -25.31
N GLN A 220 -5.04 -17.16 -24.85
CA GLN A 220 -4.70 -16.13 -23.89
C GLN A 220 -4.18 -16.69 -22.54
N ARG A 221 -3.19 -16.01 -21.97
CA ARG A 221 -2.54 -16.33 -20.68
C ARG A 221 -2.56 -15.17 -19.68
N LEU A 222 -3.11 -14.01 -20.05
CA LEU A 222 -3.19 -12.81 -19.20
C LEU A 222 -4.00 -13.05 -17.92
N VAL A 223 -5.06 -13.85 -17.98
CA VAL A 223 -5.90 -14.21 -16.83
C VAL A 223 -6.13 -15.71 -16.70
N ARG A 224 -6.42 -16.21 -15.50
CA ARG A 224 -6.72 -17.63 -15.25
C ARG A 224 -8.19 -17.82 -14.85
N PRO A 225 -9.05 -18.37 -15.74
CA PRO A 225 -10.45 -18.64 -15.43
C PRO A 225 -10.61 -19.84 -14.48
N PRO A 226 -11.83 -20.08 -13.95
CA PRO A 226 -12.16 -21.31 -13.24
C PRO A 226 -11.69 -22.58 -14.01
N PRO A 227 -11.19 -23.62 -13.32
CA PRO A 227 -11.25 -23.85 -11.88
C PRO A 227 -10.11 -23.24 -11.05
N TRP A 228 -9.30 -22.31 -11.59
CA TRP A 228 -8.24 -21.67 -10.80
C TRP A 228 -8.80 -20.92 -9.58
N GLU A 229 -8.24 -21.20 -8.40
CA GLU A 229 -8.70 -20.64 -7.11
C GLU A 229 -8.42 -19.13 -7.03
N TYR A 230 -7.14 -18.75 -7.05
CA TYR A 230 -6.68 -17.36 -6.90
C TYR A 230 -6.88 -16.59 -8.21
N ARG A 231 -8.03 -15.92 -8.36
CA ARG A 231 -8.45 -15.32 -9.64
C ARG A 231 -9.02 -13.90 -9.58
N HIS A 232 -9.23 -13.34 -8.39
CA HIS A 232 -9.72 -11.96 -8.24
C HIS A 232 -8.58 -11.05 -7.79
N LEU A 233 -8.63 -9.78 -8.17
CA LEU A 233 -7.65 -8.78 -7.76
C LEU A 233 -7.76 -8.51 -6.26
N ALA A 234 -6.64 -8.64 -5.55
CA ALA A 234 -6.44 -8.05 -4.24
C ALA A 234 -5.46 -6.87 -4.33
N ALA A 235 -5.76 -5.77 -3.63
CA ALA A 235 -4.90 -4.59 -3.57
C ALA A 235 -3.95 -4.61 -2.35
N GLY A 236 -3.95 -5.69 -1.55
CA GLY A 236 -3.07 -5.85 -0.39
C GLY A 236 -1.59 -5.91 -0.76
N GLY A 237 -1.28 -6.46 -1.93
CA GLY A 237 0.03 -6.41 -2.57
C GLY A 237 -0.04 -6.02 -4.05
N MET A 238 0.94 -5.24 -4.51
CA MET A 238 1.14 -4.89 -5.92
C MET A 238 2.62 -4.74 -6.26
N VAL A 239 3.06 -5.25 -7.41
CA VAL A 239 4.42 -5.08 -7.94
C VAL A 239 4.36 -4.56 -9.36
N GLY A 240 5.20 -3.59 -9.71
CA GLY A 240 5.14 -2.96 -11.02
C GLY A 240 6.42 -2.21 -11.39
N ARG A 241 6.60 -2.01 -12.70
CA ARG A 241 7.51 -1.00 -13.22
C ARG A 241 6.96 0.39 -12.89
N VAL A 242 7.86 1.33 -12.61
CA VAL A 242 7.51 2.72 -12.31
C VAL A 242 6.68 3.36 -13.42
N TRP A 243 7.02 3.12 -14.69
CA TRP A 243 6.23 3.62 -15.83
C TRP A 243 4.80 3.06 -15.84
N ALA A 244 4.62 1.78 -15.49
CA ALA A 244 3.33 1.10 -15.52
C ALA A 244 2.43 1.56 -14.37
N PHE A 245 3.00 1.81 -13.18
CA PHE A 245 2.31 2.51 -12.10
C PHE A 245 1.89 3.92 -12.50
N ARG A 246 2.80 4.73 -13.08
CA ARG A 246 2.49 6.10 -13.56
C ARG A 246 1.38 6.12 -14.62
N GLU A 247 1.31 5.11 -15.49
CA GLU A 247 0.24 4.99 -16.49
C GLU A 247 -1.09 4.55 -15.85
N ALA A 248 -1.10 3.43 -15.13
CA ALA A 248 -2.31 2.86 -14.53
C ALA A 248 -2.97 3.81 -13.53
N SER A 249 -2.17 4.54 -12.75
CA SER A 249 -2.67 5.47 -11.75
C SER A 249 -3.37 6.70 -12.33
N LYS A 250 -3.21 7.02 -13.63
CA LYS A 250 -4.02 8.06 -14.31
C LYS A 250 -5.49 7.64 -14.38
N ALA A 251 -5.74 6.40 -14.81
CA ALA A 251 -7.09 5.84 -14.85
C ALA A 251 -7.68 5.68 -13.44
N TYR A 252 -6.85 5.31 -12.46
CA TYR A 252 -7.24 5.27 -11.05
C TYR A 252 -7.64 6.65 -10.50
N ALA A 253 -6.84 7.69 -10.72
CA ALA A 253 -7.16 9.06 -10.30
C ALA A 253 -8.46 9.57 -10.95
N ASN A 254 -8.65 9.30 -12.24
CA ASN A 254 -9.87 9.64 -12.98
C ASN A 254 -11.11 8.89 -12.48
N LEU A 255 -10.96 7.66 -11.95
CA LEU A 255 -12.08 6.91 -11.35
C LEU A 255 -12.37 7.38 -9.92
N LEU A 256 -11.32 7.62 -9.13
CA LEU A 256 -11.39 8.16 -7.78
C LEU A 256 -12.10 9.53 -7.77
N ALA A 257 -11.81 10.40 -8.75
CA ALA A 257 -12.45 11.70 -8.88
C ALA A 257 -13.98 11.66 -9.14
N ARG A 258 -14.56 10.49 -9.48
CA ARG A 258 -16.01 10.36 -9.74
C ARG A 258 -16.87 10.25 -8.47
N SER A 259 -16.27 10.03 -7.30
CA SER A 259 -17.02 10.01 -6.03
C SER A 259 -16.14 10.30 -4.82
N ASP A 260 -16.65 11.06 -3.86
CA ASP A 260 -16.05 11.25 -2.54
C ASP A 260 -16.22 10.02 -1.61
N LYS A 261 -17.10 9.09 -1.98
CA LYS A 261 -17.45 7.89 -1.21
C LYS A 261 -16.39 6.79 -1.27
N TRP A 262 -15.42 6.85 -2.18
CA TRP A 262 -14.37 5.83 -2.29
C TRP A 262 -13.49 5.76 -1.02
N TRP A 263 -13.46 4.59 -0.40
CA TRP A 263 -12.63 4.26 0.75
C TRP A 263 -11.76 3.02 0.51
N CYS A 264 -12.19 2.08 -0.33
CA CYS A 264 -11.48 0.86 -0.70
C CYS A 264 -10.86 0.94 -2.11
N ASP A 265 -9.53 0.96 -2.20
CA ASP A 265 -8.81 0.99 -3.49
C ASP A 265 -8.94 -0.32 -4.28
N GLN A 266 -9.12 -1.45 -3.62
CA GLN A 266 -9.39 -2.73 -4.28
C GLN A 266 -10.65 -2.69 -5.16
N SER A 267 -11.66 -1.90 -4.79
CA SER A 267 -12.86 -1.71 -5.63
C SER A 267 -12.55 -0.94 -6.92
N LEU A 268 -11.73 0.11 -6.81
CA LEU A 268 -11.26 0.92 -7.93
C LEU A 268 -10.38 0.08 -8.88
N TRP A 269 -9.38 -0.62 -8.33
CA TRP A 269 -8.49 -1.48 -9.11
C TRP A 269 -9.21 -2.67 -9.76
N ALA A 270 -10.18 -3.28 -9.08
CA ALA A 270 -11.00 -4.35 -9.65
C ALA A 270 -11.80 -3.87 -10.88
N LEU A 271 -12.43 -2.69 -10.82
CA LEU A 271 -13.12 -2.09 -11.98
C LEU A 271 -12.16 -1.88 -13.16
N LEU A 272 -11.01 -1.26 -12.90
CA LEU A 272 -9.98 -0.97 -13.92
C LEU A 272 -9.38 -2.23 -14.53
N PHE A 273 -9.12 -3.27 -13.73
CA PHE A 273 -8.66 -4.57 -14.22
C PHE A 273 -9.68 -5.23 -15.15
N VAL A 274 -10.96 -5.29 -14.72
CA VAL A 274 -12.04 -5.86 -15.53
C VAL A 274 -12.14 -5.14 -16.87
N TRP A 275 -12.15 -3.80 -16.88
CA TRP A 275 -12.20 -3.02 -18.12
C TRP A 275 -10.97 -3.18 -19.01
N SER A 276 -9.77 -3.29 -18.41
CA SER A 276 -8.54 -3.53 -19.18
C SER A 276 -8.59 -4.87 -19.91
N VAL A 277 -9.06 -5.94 -19.25
CA VAL A 277 -9.16 -7.28 -19.84
C VAL A 277 -10.30 -7.37 -20.86
N THR A 278 -11.49 -6.81 -20.55
CA THR A 278 -12.64 -6.88 -21.46
C THR A 278 -12.51 -5.96 -22.67
N ARG A 279 -11.69 -4.90 -22.58
CA ARG A 279 -11.54 -3.85 -23.61
C ARG A 279 -12.88 -3.22 -24.00
N ASP A 280 -13.78 -3.07 -23.02
CA ASP A 280 -15.14 -2.59 -23.22
C ASP A 280 -15.15 -1.17 -23.84
N PRO A 281 -15.66 -0.98 -25.07
CA PRO A 281 -15.59 0.29 -25.78
C PRO A 281 -16.55 1.36 -25.21
N ILE A 282 -17.45 1.00 -24.29
CA ILE A 282 -18.38 1.92 -23.62
C ILE A 282 -17.68 2.63 -22.44
N VAL A 283 -16.64 2.03 -21.87
CA VAL A 283 -15.85 2.62 -20.77
C VAL A 283 -15.18 3.90 -21.26
N ASP A 284 -15.26 4.97 -20.46
CA ASP A 284 -14.63 6.26 -20.74
C ASP A 284 -13.13 6.11 -21.06
N ALA A 285 -12.63 6.81 -22.09
CA ALA A 285 -11.24 6.72 -22.51
C ALA A 285 -10.23 7.04 -21.39
N GLY A 286 -10.56 7.99 -20.50
CA GLY A 286 -9.75 8.34 -19.34
C GLY A 286 -9.72 7.27 -18.24
N LEU A 287 -10.53 6.21 -18.34
CA LEU A 287 -10.58 5.05 -17.44
C LEU A 287 -9.97 3.78 -18.05
N ARG A 288 -9.54 3.80 -19.32
CA ARG A 288 -9.00 2.62 -20.01
C ARG A 288 -7.52 2.43 -19.69
N ILE A 289 -7.18 1.30 -19.08
CA ILE A 289 -5.80 0.82 -18.97
C ILE A 289 -5.49 -0.09 -20.16
N ARG A 290 -4.33 0.09 -20.82
CA ARG A 290 -3.88 -0.73 -21.96
C ARG A 290 -3.98 -2.23 -21.64
N TYR A 291 -4.54 -3.00 -22.57
CA TYR A 291 -4.68 -4.45 -22.43
C TYR A 291 -3.31 -5.10 -22.14
N GLY A 292 -3.25 -5.95 -21.12
CA GLY A 292 -2.01 -6.63 -20.71
C GLY A 292 -1.05 -5.80 -19.85
N LEU A 293 -1.34 -4.52 -19.57
CA LEU A 293 -0.51 -3.73 -18.66
C LEU A 293 -0.66 -4.23 -17.22
N LEU A 294 -1.89 -4.60 -16.84
CA LEU A 294 -2.28 -5.05 -15.50
C LEU A 294 -2.70 -6.52 -15.54
N SER A 295 -2.12 -7.35 -14.67
CA SER A 295 -2.53 -8.75 -14.42
C SER A 295 -2.43 -9.08 -12.92
N LEU A 296 -2.61 -10.35 -12.56
CA LEU A 296 -2.50 -10.84 -11.18
C LEU A 296 -1.27 -11.75 -11.01
N ASN A 297 -0.74 -11.81 -9.80
CA ASN A 297 0.38 -12.66 -9.38
C ASN A 297 -0.04 -14.13 -9.21
N TYR A 298 -0.65 -14.74 -10.24
CA TYR A 298 -1.19 -16.10 -10.24
C TYR A 298 -0.20 -17.21 -9.87
N ASN A 299 1.11 -16.95 -9.96
CA ASN A 299 2.18 -17.89 -9.60
C ASN A 299 2.67 -17.72 -8.16
N ASN A 300 2.07 -16.80 -7.38
CA ASN A 300 2.45 -16.49 -6.00
C ASN A 300 3.96 -16.16 -5.83
N LEU A 301 4.57 -15.50 -6.82
CA LEU A 301 6.02 -15.20 -6.82
C LEU A 301 6.38 -14.08 -5.83
N PHE A 302 5.53 -13.05 -5.73
CA PHE A 302 5.67 -11.96 -4.76
C PHE A 302 4.78 -12.17 -3.54
N PHE A 303 3.47 -12.23 -3.78
CA PHE A 303 2.44 -12.33 -2.75
C PHE A 303 1.87 -13.74 -2.69
N SER A 304 1.72 -14.29 -1.50
CA SER A 304 0.98 -15.52 -1.23
C SER A 304 0.07 -15.30 -0.04
N LEU A 305 -1.24 -15.26 -0.29
CA LEU A 305 -2.26 -15.36 0.73
C LEU A 305 -2.29 -16.79 1.29
N ARG A 306 -2.34 -16.94 2.62
CA ARG A 306 -2.59 -18.25 3.24
C ARG A 306 -3.92 -18.28 3.99
N VAL A 307 -4.90 -18.97 3.40
CA VAL A 307 -6.20 -19.24 4.04
C VAL A 307 -6.02 -20.24 5.21
N PRO A 308 -6.72 -20.11 6.35
CA PRO A 308 -6.42 -20.89 7.54
C PRO A 308 -6.93 -22.34 7.51
N GLY A 309 -6.05 -23.29 7.82
CA GLY A 309 -6.40 -24.57 8.42
C GLY A 309 -6.15 -24.56 9.94
N LEU A 310 -7.12 -25.06 10.70
CA LEU A 310 -7.14 -25.36 12.15
C LEU A 310 -6.80 -24.25 13.18
N LEU A 311 -6.38 -23.04 12.80
CA LEU A 311 -5.95 -21.99 13.74
C LEU A 311 -6.57 -20.59 13.49
N GLY A 312 -7.89 -20.53 13.27
CA GLY A 312 -8.70 -19.30 13.33
C GLY A 312 -8.65 -18.38 12.09
N PRO A 313 -9.58 -17.41 11.98
CA PRO A 313 -9.86 -16.68 10.74
C PRO A 313 -8.92 -15.49 10.53
N ARG A 314 -7.97 -15.57 9.58
CA ARG A 314 -7.01 -14.51 9.27
C ARG A 314 -6.63 -14.52 7.78
N ARG A 315 -6.60 -13.35 7.14
CA ARG A 315 -5.82 -13.11 5.92
C ARG A 315 -4.42 -12.66 6.35
N CYS A 316 -3.40 -13.26 5.76
CA CYS A 316 -2.00 -12.93 6.00
C CYS A 316 -1.27 -13.00 4.66
N PHE A 317 -0.61 -11.91 4.30
CA PHE A 317 0.19 -11.83 3.08
C PHE A 317 1.61 -12.30 3.38
N THR A 318 2.04 -13.31 2.64
CA THR A 318 3.38 -13.88 2.78
C THR A 318 4.18 -13.66 1.50
N PHE A 319 5.32 -13.00 1.64
CA PHE A 319 6.49 -13.43 0.87
C PHE A 319 6.88 -14.84 1.45
N PRO A 320 7.59 -15.75 0.78
CA PRO A 320 7.54 -17.21 1.12
C PRO A 320 8.43 -17.68 2.32
N VAL A 321 8.02 -18.36 3.43
CA VAL A 321 6.71 -18.91 3.91
C VAL A 321 6.62 -19.13 5.49
N GLY A 322 6.09 -18.21 6.34
CA GLY A 322 5.39 -18.56 7.65
C GLY A 322 6.04 -18.28 9.04
N ARG A 323 5.32 -18.29 10.20
CA ARG A 323 3.86 -18.28 10.57
C ARG A 323 3.68 -18.04 12.12
N ALA A 324 2.79 -17.15 12.61
CA ALA A 324 2.09 -17.21 13.94
C ALA A 324 1.17 -15.99 14.29
N CYS A 325 0.25 -16.21 15.27
CA CYS A 325 -0.45 -15.26 16.20
C CYS A 325 -1.96 -14.89 16.01
N GLY A 326 -2.71 -14.95 17.14
CA GLY A 326 -4.10 -14.47 17.37
C GLY A 326 -4.16 -12.97 17.75
N GLY A 327 -5.25 -12.39 18.27
CA GLY A 327 -6.69 -12.68 18.11
C GLY A 327 -7.35 -11.62 17.19
N GLU A 328 -8.67 -11.71 16.96
CA GLU A 328 -9.61 -10.76 16.29
C GLU A 328 -9.27 -10.05 14.94
N HIS A 329 -10.32 -9.87 14.12
CA HIS A 329 -10.47 -9.18 12.82
C HIS A 329 -9.29 -8.38 12.21
N CYS A 330 -8.94 -8.71 10.95
CA CYS A 330 -8.08 -7.88 10.07
C CYS A 330 -8.87 -7.49 8.81
N PRO A 331 -9.05 -6.18 8.51
CA PRO A 331 -9.72 -5.72 7.31
C PRO A 331 -8.76 -5.59 6.12
N SER A 332 -9.03 -6.31 5.04
CA SER A 332 -8.41 -6.09 3.73
C SER A 332 -9.37 -5.20 2.92
N CYS A 333 -9.28 -3.88 3.15
CA CYS A 333 -10.42 -2.95 3.17
C CYS A 333 -11.38 -3.23 4.34
#